data_AF-A0A443YGK1-F1
#
_entry.id   AF-A0A443YGK1-F1
#
_cell.length_a   1.000
_cell.length_b   1.000
_cell.length_c   1.000
_cell.angle_alpha   90.00
_cell.angle_beta   90.00
_cell.angle_gamma   90.00
#
_symmetry.space_group_name_H-M   'P 1'
#
loop_
_entity.id
_entity.type
_entity.pdbx_description
1 polymer ?
#
loop_
_entity_poly.entity_id
_entity_poly.type
_entity_poly.pdbx_seq_one_letter_code
_entity_poly.pdbx_strand_id
1 'polypeptide(L)'
;MGLGRRMENGFREVFHMGYERAVLVGSDIPGLTPDIVNRGLAALTPEKAAFGPAGDGGYYLIGFHRNGFFPEVFKAEEWSDAAVFQRAFNLITGSGLKFAELDRLDDMDTMDDIETMLALGSAGPLRGRTLDLARKLIGR
;
A
#
# COMPACT_ATOMS: atom_id res chain seq x y z
N MET A 1 11.90 -7.69 15.75
CA MET A 1 11.78 -6.39 15.03
C MET A 1 10.40 -6.36 14.36
N GLY A 2 9.52 -5.44 14.78
CA GLY A 2 8.13 -5.35 14.28
C GLY A 2 8.04 -4.84 12.83
N LEU A 3 6.83 -4.92 12.24
CA LEU A 3 6.57 -4.51 10.85
C LEU A 3 6.88 -3.03 10.61
N GLY A 4 6.35 -2.13 11.45
CA GLY A 4 6.63 -0.69 11.36
C GLY A 4 8.12 -0.36 11.29
N ARG A 5 8.94 -0.98 12.16
CA ARG A 5 10.39 -0.79 12.14
C ARG A 5 11.06 -1.31 10.86
N ARG A 6 10.55 -2.36 10.23
CA ARG A 6 11.02 -2.82 8.91
C ARG A 6 10.67 -1.80 7.82
N MET A 7 9.45 -1.26 7.83
CA MET A 7 9.01 -0.24 6.89
C MET A 7 9.83 1.05 7.00
N GLU A 8 10.02 1.55 8.23
CA GLU A 8 10.86 2.72 8.50
C GLU A 8 12.29 2.52 7.97
N ASN A 9 12.89 1.36 8.27
CA ASN A 9 14.24 1.06 7.82
C ASN A 9 14.35 1.00 6.29
N GLY A 10 13.36 0.44 5.60
CA GLY A 10 13.34 0.42 4.13
C GLY A 10 13.37 1.81 3.51
N PHE A 11 12.56 2.74 4.05
CA PHE A 11 12.62 4.14 3.63
C PHE A 11 13.98 4.78 3.92
N ARG A 12 14.52 4.60 5.12
CA ARG A 12 15.83 5.17 5.50
C ARG A 12 16.94 4.68 4.59
N GLU A 13 16.94 3.40 4.24
CA GLU A 13 17.93 2.80 3.34
C GLU A 13 17.83 3.40 1.93
N VAL A 14 16.64 3.42 1.33
CA VAL A 14 16.42 3.97 -0.02
C VAL A 14 16.78 5.47 -0.06
N PHE A 15 16.45 6.23 0.99
CA PHE A 15 16.86 7.63 1.07
C PHE A 15 18.37 7.79 1.28
N HIS A 16 19.02 6.90 2.03
CA HIS A 16 20.48 6.89 2.17
C HIS A 16 21.19 6.60 0.84
N MET A 17 20.58 5.76 -0.01
CA MET A 17 21.11 5.43 -1.35
C MET A 17 21.05 6.57 -2.37
N GLY A 18 20.41 7.70 -2.05
CA GLY A 18 20.36 8.85 -2.97
C GLY A 18 18.99 9.09 -3.63
N TYR A 19 17.99 8.24 -3.42
CA TYR A 19 16.63 8.48 -3.95
C TYR A 19 15.88 9.58 -3.19
N GLU A 20 15.15 10.41 -3.92
CA GLU A 20 14.36 11.51 -3.33
C GLU A 20 12.92 11.14 -3.03
N ARG A 21 12.36 10.18 -3.77
CA ARG A 21 10.96 9.75 -3.68
C ARG A 21 10.94 8.25 -3.59
N ALA A 22 10.20 7.72 -2.62
CA ALA A 22 10.04 6.29 -2.41
C ALA A 22 8.60 5.97 -2.08
N VAL A 23 8.14 4.80 -2.54
CA VAL A 23 6.90 4.19 -2.12
C VAL A 23 7.21 2.80 -1.58
N LEU A 24 6.47 2.40 -0.55
CA LEU A 24 6.45 1.06 -0.01
C LEU A 24 5.09 0.46 -0.37
N VAL A 25 5.09 -0.77 -0.90
CA VAL A 25 3.87 -1.48 -1.30
C VAL A 25 3.80 -2.86 -0.65
N GLY A 26 2.59 -3.31 -0.35
CA GLY A 26 2.33 -4.72 -0.05
C GLY A 26 2.49 -5.60 -1.30
N SER A 27 2.60 -6.91 -1.10
CA SER A 27 2.86 -7.88 -2.19
C SER A 27 1.63 -8.71 -2.60
N ASP A 28 0.58 -8.63 -1.81
CA ASP A 28 -0.68 -9.38 -1.84
C ASP A 28 -1.83 -8.59 -2.49
N ILE A 29 -1.50 -7.62 -3.36
CA ILE A 29 -2.48 -6.74 -4.00
C ILE A 29 -2.47 -6.94 -5.52
N PRO A 30 -3.23 -7.91 -6.05
CA PRO A 30 -3.27 -8.20 -7.48
C PRO A 30 -3.72 -7.02 -8.33
N GLY A 31 -4.57 -6.15 -7.77
CA GLY A 31 -5.04 -4.93 -8.41
C GLY A 31 -3.96 -3.87 -8.59
N LEU A 32 -2.78 -4.02 -7.99
CA LEU A 32 -1.71 -3.04 -8.08
C LEU A 32 -1.14 -2.99 -9.50
N THR A 33 -1.25 -1.82 -10.12
CA THR A 33 -0.72 -1.58 -11.47
C THR A 33 0.48 -0.65 -11.45
N PRO A 34 1.35 -0.69 -12.49
CA PRO A 34 2.42 0.28 -12.64
C PRO A 34 1.93 1.74 -12.67
N ASP A 35 0.73 2.00 -13.21
CA ASP A 35 0.14 3.35 -13.22
C ASP A 35 -0.12 3.88 -11.80
N ILE A 36 -0.70 3.06 -10.94
CA ILE A 36 -0.96 3.42 -9.53
C ILE A 36 0.34 3.75 -8.81
N VAL A 37 1.37 2.92 -8.98
CA VAL A 37 2.71 3.15 -8.40
C VAL A 37 3.31 4.46 -8.92
N ASN A 38 3.23 4.71 -10.23
CA ASN A 38 3.75 5.93 -10.85
C ASN A 38 2.99 7.18 -10.39
N ARG A 39 1.66 7.12 -10.26
CA ARG A 39 0.86 8.20 -9.67
C ARG A 39 1.25 8.47 -8.22
N GLY A 40 1.44 7.41 -7.44
CA GLY A 40 1.95 7.48 -6.07
C GLY A 40 3.26 8.24 -6.00
N LEU A 41 4.26 7.83 -6.80
CA LEU A 41 5.58 8.50 -6.87
C LEU A 41 5.49 9.94 -7.37
N ALA A 42 4.65 10.22 -8.38
CA ALA A 42 4.49 11.54 -8.97
C ALA A 42 3.84 12.54 -8.00
N ALA A 43 3.00 12.06 -7.08
CA ALA A 43 2.36 12.90 -6.07
C ALA A 43 3.31 13.37 -4.96
N LEU A 44 4.46 12.71 -4.76
CA LEU A 44 5.36 12.97 -3.63
C LEU A 44 6.13 14.28 -3.79
N THR A 45 5.95 15.16 -2.80
CA THR A 45 6.71 16.40 -2.64
C THR A 45 7.17 16.53 -1.18
N PRO A 46 8.09 17.45 -0.83
CA PRO A 46 8.47 17.67 0.57
C PRO A 46 7.30 17.92 1.53
N GLU A 47 6.17 18.41 1.01
CA GLU A 47 4.97 18.72 1.79
C GLU A 47 3.84 17.69 1.59
N LYS A 48 4.02 16.64 0.79
CA LYS A 48 2.93 15.73 0.40
C LYS A 48 3.35 14.27 0.40
N ALA A 49 2.68 13.48 1.24
CA ALA A 49 2.76 12.02 1.24
C ALA A 49 1.66 11.41 0.34
N ALA A 50 1.82 10.12 0.00
CA ALA A 50 0.82 9.37 -0.78
C ALA A 50 0.43 8.08 -0.07
N PHE A 51 -0.85 7.69 -0.17
CA PHE A 51 -1.34 6.39 0.31
C PHE A 51 -2.27 5.73 -0.70
N GLY A 52 -2.17 4.41 -0.76
CA GLY A 52 -3.18 3.55 -1.35
C GLY A 52 -3.98 2.84 -0.26
N PRO A 53 -5.26 3.19 -0.02
CA PRO A 53 -6.07 2.54 1.01
C PRO A 53 -6.41 1.10 0.59
N ALA A 54 -6.38 0.18 1.55
CA ALA A 54 -6.80 -1.21 1.36
C ALA A 54 -8.26 -1.42 1.83
N GLY A 55 -8.96 -2.38 1.22
CA GLY A 55 -10.37 -2.69 1.51
C GLY A 55 -10.66 -3.00 2.99
N ASP A 56 -9.70 -3.61 3.68
CA ASP A 56 -9.72 -4.03 5.09
C ASP A 56 -9.59 -2.88 6.11
N GLY A 57 -9.33 -1.64 5.66
CA GLY A 57 -9.07 -0.47 6.51
C GLY A 57 -7.57 -0.20 6.77
N GLY A 58 -6.69 -1.03 6.23
CA GLY A 58 -5.26 -0.79 6.14
C GLY A 58 -4.88 0.07 4.93
N TYR A 59 -3.62 -0.06 4.53
CA TYR A 59 -3.11 0.56 3.31
C TYR A 59 -2.15 -0.38 2.60
N TYR A 60 -2.28 -0.50 1.29
CA TYR A 60 -1.37 -1.29 0.46
C TYR A 60 -0.16 -0.49 0.00
N LEU A 61 -0.23 0.86 0.03
CA LEU A 61 0.84 1.74 -0.40
C LEU A 61 0.98 2.91 0.58
N ILE A 62 2.22 3.24 0.91
CA ILE A 62 2.61 4.50 1.56
C ILE A 62 3.84 5.08 0.86
N GLY A 63 3.90 6.39 0.68
CA GLY A 63 5.00 7.04 -0.01
C GLY A 63 5.41 8.38 0.59
N PHE A 64 6.71 8.67 0.50
CA PHE A 64 7.31 9.91 1.00
C PHE A 64 8.37 10.46 0.05
N HIS A 65 8.42 11.79 -0.01
CA HIS A 65 9.63 12.49 -0.41
C HIS A 65 10.64 12.49 0.75
N ARG A 66 11.95 12.40 0.50
CA ARG A 66 13.00 12.37 1.54
C ARG A 66 12.86 13.51 2.55
N ASN A 67 12.68 14.74 2.05
CA ASN A 67 12.54 15.94 2.89
C ASN A 67 11.17 16.07 3.59
N GLY A 68 10.22 15.19 3.26
CA GLY A 68 8.92 15.09 3.92
C GLY A 68 8.72 13.74 4.62
N PHE A 69 9.80 13.00 4.88
CA PHE A 69 9.73 11.69 5.50
C PHE A 69 9.31 11.81 6.97
N PHE A 70 8.25 11.09 7.34
CA PHE A 70 7.63 11.16 8.66
C PHE A 70 7.62 9.78 9.34
N PRO A 71 8.71 9.37 10.00
CA PRO A 71 8.85 8.02 10.57
C PRO A 71 7.89 7.72 11.72
N GLU A 72 7.33 8.75 12.36
CA GLU A 72 6.34 8.64 13.43
C GLU A 72 5.13 7.79 13.03
N VAL A 73 4.76 7.79 11.75
CA VAL A 73 3.67 6.95 11.21
C VAL A 73 3.92 5.45 11.43
N PHE A 74 5.19 5.04 11.57
CA PHE A 74 5.60 3.64 11.71
C PHE A 74 5.81 3.18 13.16
N LYS A 75 5.56 4.06 14.14
CA LYS A 75 5.75 3.75 15.55
C LYS A 75 4.54 3.04 16.18
N ALA A 76 3.47 2.79 15.42
CA ALA A 76 2.30 2.05 15.89
C ALA A 76 2.65 0.59 16.22
N GLU A 77 2.04 0.06 17.28
CA GLU A 77 2.25 -1.32 17.74
C GLU A 77 1.28 -2.31 17.07
N GLU A 78 0.09 -1.86 16.69
CA GLU A 78 -0.99 -2.67 16.12
C GLU A 78 -1.19 -2.35 14.63
N TRP A 79 -0.63 -3.21 13.77
CA TRP A 79 -0.68 -3.12 12.31
C TRP A 79 -1.81 -3.94 11.67
N SER A 80 -2.53 -4.73 12.45
CA SER A 80 -3.60 -5.64 12.02
C SER A 80 -5.00 -5.11 12.33
N ASP A 81 -5.14 -3.80 12.55
CA ASP A 81 -6.39 -3.15 12.92
C ASP A 81 -6.88 -2.30 11.75
N ALA A 82 -8.17 -2.41 11.41
CA ALA A 82 -8.83 -1.64 10.36
C ALA A 82 -8.72 -0.11 10.55
N ALA A 83 -8.30 0.37 11.73
CA ALA A 83 -8.03 1.78 11.98
C ALA A 83 -6.58 2.22 11.65
N VAL A 84 -5.71 1.33 11.15
CA VAL A 84 -4.31 1.65 10.81
C VAL A 84 -4.21 2.77 9.77
N PHE A 85 -5.01 2.73 8.70
CA PHE A 85 -5.05 3.81 7.72
C PHE A 85 -5.45 5.14 8.35
N GLN A 86 -6.55 5.15 9.11
CA GLN A 86 -7.07 6.37 9.70
C GLN A 86 -6.09 6.98 10.71
N ARG A 87 -5.41 6.14 11.51
CA ARG A 87 -4.35 6.60 12.42
C ARG A 87 -3.19 7.21 11.65
N ALA A 88 -2.71 6.54 10.61
CA ALA A 88 -1.62 7.03 9.78
C ALA A 88 -1.97 8.36 9.11
N PHE A 89 -3.18 8.45 8.54
CA PHE A 89 -3.74 9.66 7.95
C PHE A 89 -3.79 10.82 8.97
N ASN A 90 -4.32 10.59 10.16
CA ASN A 90 -4.42 11.60 11.21
C ASN A 90 -3.04 12.08 11.68
N LEU A 91 -2.07 11.17 11.82
CA LEU A 91 -0.71 11.52 12.22
C LEU A 91 -0.01 12.39 11.16
N ILE A 92 -0.13 12.02 9.89
CA ILE A 92 0.48 12.74 8.79
C ILE A 92 -0.17 14.12 8.62
N THR A 93 -1.50 14.19 8.55
CA THR A 93 -2.20 15.46 8.39
C THR A 93 -2.01 16.37 9.61
N GLY A 94 -1.96 15.81 10.82
CA GLY A 94 -1.64 16.53 12.05
C GLY A 94 -0.20 17.10 12.09
N SER A 95 0.72 16.54 11.31
CA SER A 95 2.10 17.06 11.16
C SER A 95 2.22 18.23 10.18
N GLY A 96 1.14 18.59 9.48
CA GLY A 96 1.11 19.62 8.43
C GLY A 96 1.45 19.10 7.03
N LEU A 97 1.73 17.81 6.88
CA LEU A 97 1.88 17.18 5.56
C LEU A 97 0.51 17.05 4.87
N LYS A 98 0.48 17.38 3.58
CA LYS A 98 -0.65 17.12 2.67
C LYS A 98 -0.67 15.64 2.31
N PHE A 99 -1.82 15.20 1.82
CA PHE A 99 -2.07 13.81 1.52
C PHE A 99 -2.59 13.65 0.09
N ALA A 100 -2.02 12.70 -0.66
CA ALA A 100 -2.58 12.19 -1.89
C ALA A 100 -3.13 10.79 -1.65
N GLU A 101 -4.44 10.62 -1.82
CA GLU A 101 -5.09 9.32 -1.78
C GLU A 101 -5.13 8.73 -3.20
N LEU A 102 -4.63 7.51 -3.35
CA LEU A 102 -4.71 6.70 -4.56
C LEU A 102 -5.98 5.85 -4.54
N ASP A 103 -6.22 5.14 -5.64
CA ASP A 103 -7.37 4.26 -5.76
C ASP A 103 -7.33 3.18 -4.67
N ARG A 104 -8.50 2.89 -4.09
CA ARG A 104 -8.68 1.78 -3.16
C ARG A 104 -8.54 0.46 -3.92
N LEU A 105 -7.75 -0.46 -3.36
CA LEU A 105 -7.58 -1.82 -3.86
C LEU A 105 -7.83 -2.82 -2.74
N ASP A 106 -8.20 -4.04 -3.11
CA ASP A 106 -8.36 -5.15 -2.17
C ASP A 106 -7.10 -6.04 -2.21
N ASP A 107 -6.68 -6.44 -1.02
CA ASP A 107 -5.70 -7.50 -0.78
C ASP A 107 -6.32 -8.90 -1.01
N MET A 108 -5.47 -9.92 -1.10
CA MET A 108 -5.88 -11.30 -1.27
C MET A 108 -5.36 -12.14 -0.09
N ASP A 109 -6.17 -12.21 0.96
CA ASP A 109 -5.82 -12.94 2.20
C ASP A 109 -6.58 -14.26 2.35
N THR A 110 -7.83 -14.28 1.87
CA THR A 110 -8.78 -15.36 2.11
C THR A 110 -9.22 -16.04 0.81
N MET A 111 -9.85 -17.20 0.95
CA MET A 111 -10.48 -17.87 -0.19
C MET A 111 -11.63 -17.05 -0.78
N ASP A 112 -12.36 -16.29 0.05
CA ASP A 112 -13.46 -15.44 -0.39
C ASP A 112 -12.95 -14.29 -1.27
N ASP A 113 -11.74 -13.78 -1.01
CA ASP A 113 -11.10 -12.75 -1.85
C ASP A 113 -10.76 -13.31 -3.24
N ILE A 114 -10.27 -14.55 -3.30
CA ILE A 114 -10.01 -15.25 -4.57
C ILE A 114 -11.31 -15.41 -5.36
N GLU A 115 -12.39 -15.87 -4.71
CA GLU A 115 -13.69 -16.04 -5.36
C GLU A 115 -14.24 -14.71 -5.87
N THR A 116 -14.16 -13.65 -5.05
CA THR A 116 -14.59 -12.30 -5.41
C THR A 116 -13.81 -11.76 -6.61
N MET A 117 -12.48 -11.87 -6.60
CA MET A 117 -11.65 -11.43 -7.71
C MET A 117 -11.88 -12.23 -8.99
N LEU A 118 -12.18 -13.53 -8.88
CA LEU A 118 -12.56 -14.36 -10.03
C LEU A 118 -13.93 -13.98 -10.61
N ALA A 119 -14.88 -13.61 -9.76
CA ALA A 119 -16.22 -13.18 -10.18
C ALA A 119 -16.19 -11.89 -11.03
N LEU A 120 -15.18 -11.04 -10.84
CA LEU A 120 -14.96 -9.85 -11.68
C LEU A 120 -14.58 -10.18 -13.14
N GLY A 121 -14.22 -11.44 -13.44
CA GLY A 121 -13.91 -11.89 -14.80
C GLY A 121 -12.83 -11.05 -15.48
N SER A 122 -13.10 -10.59 -16.71
CA SER A 122 -12.17 -9.74 -17.47
C SER A 122 -11.98 -8.34 -16.89
N ALA A 123 -12.82 -7.90 -15.95
CA ALA A 123 -12.64 -6.64 -15.22
C ALA A 123 -11.75 -6.81 -13.97
N GLY A 124 -11.59 -8.04 -13.46
CA GLY A 124 -10.78 -8.31 -12.27
C GLY A 124 -9.28 -8.20 -12.53
N PRO A 125 -8.44 -8.28 -11.48
CA PRO A 125 -6.99 -8.12 -11.64
C PRO A 125 -6.25 -9.39 -12.08
N LEU A 126 -6.84 -10.57 -11.88
CA LEU A 126 -6.16 -11.85 -12.11
C LEU A 126 -5.99 -12.16 -13.60
N ARG A 127 -4.76 -12.46 -14.03
CA ARG A 127 -4.41 -12.75 -15.42
C ARG A 127 -3.42 -13.90 -15.53
N GLY A 128 -3.37 -14.53 -16.70
CA GLY A 128 -2.39 -15.56 -17.05
C GLY A 128 -2.27 -16.66 -16.00
N ARG A 129 -1.04 -16.96 -15.58
CA ARG A 129 -0.75 -18.04 -14.61
C ARG A 129 -1.46 -17.86 -13.28
N THR A 130 -1.61 -16.62 -12.79
CA THR A 130 -2.29 -16.34 -11.52
C THR A 130 -3.78 -16.68 -11.60
N LEU A 131 -4.43 -16.33 -12.72
CA LEU A 131 -5.83 -16.69 -12.97
C LEU A 131 -6.03 -18.21 -13.04
N ASP A 132 -5.11 -18.92 -13.71
CA ASP A 132 -5.17 -20.38 -13.82
C ASP A 132 -4.98 -21.07 -12.46
N LEU A 133 -4.09 -20.55 -11.62
CA LEU A 133 -3.89 -21.05 -10.25
C LEU A 133 -5.10 -20.77 -9.37
N ALA A 134 -5.66 -19.56 -9.42
CA ALA A 134 -6.83 -19.19 -8.65
C ALA A 134 -8.04 -20.10 -8.95
N ARG A 135 -8.29 -20.41 -10.23
CA ARG A 135 -9.36 -21.35 -10.64
C ARG A 135 -9.18 -22.74 -10.03
N LYS A 136 -7.95 -23.28 -10.09
CA LYS A 136 -7.64 -24.58 -9.50
C LYS A 136 -7.85 -24.62 -7.99
N LEU A 137 -7.52 -23.53 -7.29
CA LEU A 137 -7.69 -23.43 -5.83
C LEU A 137 -9.16 -23.50 -5.41
N ILE A 138 -10.07 -22.90 -6.19
CA ILE A 138 -11.52 -22.94 -5.92
C ILE A 138 -12.21 -24.20 -6.48
N GLY A 139 -11.45 -25.22 -6.89
CA GLY A 139 -11.99 -26.47 -7.41
C GLY A 139 -12.66 -26.35 -8.79
N ARG A 140 -12.25 -25.35 -9.61
CA ARG A 140 -12.67 -25.19 -11.00
C ARG A 140 -11.55 -25.47 -12.00
#